data_AF-J4CDY5-F1
#
_entry.id   AF-J4CDY5-F1
#
_cell.length_a   1.000
_cell.length_b   1.000
_cell.length_c   1.000
_cell.angle_alpha   90.00
_cell.angle_beta   90.00
_cell.angle_gamma   90.00
#
_symmetry.space_group_name_H-M   'P 1'
#
loop_
_entity.id
_entity.type
_entity.pdbx_description
1 polymer ?
#
loop_
_entity_poly.entity_id
_entity_poly.type
_entity_poly.pdbx_seq_one_letter_code
_entity_poly.pdbx_strand_id
1 'polypeptide(L)'
;MVFASPFSDKYPKRVWDSLKKSRRGKDMFAPLNNFLNSTRLYDYVLKHTPRYYLFAMAGGCVCCYSLSNVVDYFWKRANKGRLYDDLPLDIAAADEDE
;
A
#
# COMPACT_ATOMS: atom_id res chain seq x y z
N MET A 1 -34.08 23.18 -19.42
CA MET A 1 -33.47 22.19 -18.51
C MET A 1 -32.00 22.55 -18.36
N VAL A 2 -31.52 22.83 -17.14
CA VAL A 2 -30.09 23.05 -16.89
C VAL A 2 -29.53 21.70 -16.42
N PHE A 3 -29.09 20.89 -17.36
CA PHE A 3 -28.36 19.66 -17.05
C PHE A 3 -26.90 20.05 -16.75
N ALA A 4 -26.31 19.46 -15.71
CA ALA A 4 -24.89 19.53 -15.34
C ALA A 4 -24.42 20.63 -14.35
N SER A 5 -25.30 21.40 -13.70
CA SER A 5 -24.85 22.15 -12.50
C SER A 5 -24.97 21.28 -11.24
N PRO A 6 -23.87 21.04 -10.49
CA PRO A 6 -23.88 20.21 -9.28
C PRO A 6 -24.57 20.89 -8.08
N PHE A 7 -24.97 22.16 -8.23
CA PHE A 7 -25.61 22.98 -7.20
C PHE A 7 -27.06 23.38 -7.54
N SER A 8 -27.67 22.74 -8.55
CA SER A 8 -29.07 23.02 -8.89
C SER A 8 -30.02 22.20 -8.03
N ASP A 9 -30.87 22.87 -7.25
CA ASP A 9 -31.90 22.24 -6.43
C ASP A 9 -33.08 21.67 -7.24
N LYS A 10 -33.10 21.90 -8.56
CA LYS A 10 -34.23 21.54 -9.44
C LYS A 10 -34.21 20.09 -9.96
N TYR A 11 -33.31 19.24 -9.47
CA TYR A 11 -33.31 17.84 -9.91
C TYR A 11 -34.48 17.04 -9.32
N PRO A 12 -35.11 16.16 -10.11
CA PRO A 12 -36.17 15.28 -9.62
C PRO A 12 -35.64 14.30 -8.56
N LYS A 13 -36.49 13.93 -7.57
CA LYS A 13 -36.11 13.11 -6.40
C LYS A 13 -35.34 11.82 -6.75
N ARG A 14 -35.71 11.15 -7.85
CA ARG A 14 -35.01 9.95 -8.35
C ARG A 14 -33.53 10.17 -8.67
N VAL A 15 -33.17 11.34 -9.19
CA VAL A 15 -31.78 11.71 -9.48
C VAL A 15 -31.01 11.91 -8.17
N TRP A 16 -31.62 12.58 -7.19
CA TRP A 16 -31.04 12.73 -5.84
C TRP A 16 -30.87 11.41 -5.09
N ASP A 17 -31.83 10.50 -5.17
CA ASP A 17 -31.74 9.18 -4.56
C ASP A 17 -30.65 8.32 -5.22
N SER A 18 -30.46 8.46 -6.53
CA SER A 18 -29.36 7.84 -7.27
C SER A 18 -27.99 8.42 -6.88
N LEU A 19 -27.89 9.75 -6.73
CA LEU A 19 -26.69 10.45 -6.26
C LEU A 19 -26.31 10.07 -4.82
N LYS A 20 -27.30 9.92 -3.93
CA LYS A 20 -27.09 9.40 -2.56
C LYS A 20 -26.58 7.95 -2.54
N LYS A 21 -26.88 7.18 -3.58
CA LYS A 21 -26.39 5.81 -3.75
C LYS A 21 -24.94 5.73 -4.28
N SER A 22 -24.29 6.87 -4.51
CA SER A 22 -22.90 6.96 -4.94
C SER A 22 -21.97 6.09 -4.07
N ARG A 23 -21.09 5.32 -4.72
CA ARG A 23 -20.10 4.43 -4.06
C ARG A 23 -18.93 5.20 -3.42
N ARG A 24 -18.95 6.53 -3.45
CA ARG A 24 -17.89 7.39 -2.91
C ARG A 24 -17.71 7.10 -1.41
N GLY A 25 -16.59 6.47 -1.05
CA GLY A 25 -16.26 6.13 0.33
C GLY A 25 -16.74 4.77 0.84
N LYS A 26 -17.33 3.92 0.00
CA LYS A 26 -17.73 2.53 0.37
C LYS A 26 -16.73 1.46 -0.05
N ASP A 27 -15.59 1.85 -0.60
CA ASP A 27 -14.54 0.92 -1.02
C ASP A 27 -13.74 0.44 0.19
N MET A 28 -13.26 -0.80 0.18
CA MET A 28 -12.45 -1.37 1.27
C MET A 28 -11.18 -0.54 1.54
N PHE A 29 -10.71 0.20 0.53
CA PHE A 29 -9.55 1.09 0.62
C PHE A 29 -9.92 2.56 0.86
N ALA A 30 -11.20 2.89 1.04
CA ALA A 30 -11.64 4.25 1.38
C ALA A 30 -10.94 4.84 2.62
N PRO A 31 -10.76 4.12 3.75
CA PRO A 31 -10.05 4.67 4.90
C PRO A 31 -8.57 4.95 4.59
N LEU A 32 -7.90 4.08 3.83
CA LEU A 32 -6.52 4.28 3.38
C LEU A 32 -6.42 5.51 2.48
N ASN A 33 -7.30 5.62 1.49
CA ASN A 33 -7.32 6.75 0.57
C ASN A 33 -7.62 8.07 1.29
N ASN A 34 -8.54 8.07 2.26
CA ASN A 34 -8.83 9.25 3.07
C ASN A 34 -7.62 9.66 3.93
N PHE A 35 -6.93 8.69 4.53
CA PHE A 35 -5.71 8.94 5.28
C PHE A 35 -4.59 9.49 4.38
N LEU A 36 -4.34 8.86 3.22
CA LEU A 36 -3.36 9.35 2.24
C LEU A 36 -3.70 10.74 1.70
N ASN A 37 -4.99 11.06 1.55
CA ASN A 37 -5.39 12.42 1.17
C ASN A 37 -5.18 13.42 2.31
N SER A 38 -5.38 12.99 3.57
CA SER A 38 -5.17 13.84 4.75
C SER A 38 -3.71 14.24 4.94
N THR A 39 -2.76 13.39 4.52
CA THR A 39 -1.32 13.70 4.56
C THR A 39 -0.90 14.75 3.53
N ARG A 40 -1.80 15.11 2.58
CA ARG A 40 -1.55 16.07 1.49
C ARG A 40 -0.26 15.77 0.73
N LEU A 41 0.08 14.49 0.61
CA LEU A 41 1.31 14.02 -0.04
C LEU A 41 1.47 14.61 -1.45
N TYR A 42 0.34 14.78 -2.15
CA TYR A 42 0.30 15.41 -3.45
C TYR A 42 0.88 16.84 -3.45
N ASP A 43 0.43 17.69 -2.54
CA ASP A 43 0.84 19.09 -2.48
C ASP A 43 2.31 19.26 -2.10
N TYR A 44 2.79 18.43 -1.15
CA TYR A 44 4.14 18.55 -0.62
C TYR A 44 5.19 17.88 -1.51
N VAL A 45 4.84 16.76 -2.13
CA VAL A 45 5.80 15.86 -2.77
C VAL A 45 5.52 15.68 -4.26
N LEU A 46 4.31 15.27 -4.64
CA LEU A 46 4.04 14.89 -6.05
C LEU A 46 3.84 16.07 -7.00
N LYS A 47 3.53 17.27 -6.49
CA LYS A 47 3.30 18.47 -7.33
C LYS A 47 4.56 18.96 -8.05
N HIS A 48 5.74 18.74 -7.47
CA HIS A 48 7.01 19.21 -8.00
C HIS A 48 7.87 18.05 -8.50
N THR A 49 8.21 18.07 -9.79
CA THR A 49 8.99 17.05 -10.51
C THR A 49 10.24 16.53 -9.78
N PRO A 50 11.14 17.38 -9.23
CA PRO A 50 12.35 16.86 -8.56
C PRO A 50 12.05 16.15 -7.23
N ARG A 51 11.08 16.63 -6.45
CA ARG A 51 10.68 16.02 -5.17
C ARG A 51 9.96 14.70 -5.40
N TYR A 52 9.16 14.64 -6.46
CA TYR A 52 8.52 13.41 -6.91
C TYR A 52 9.54 12.31 -7.21
N TYR A 53 10.59 12.60 -7.99
CA TYR A 53 11.60 11.58 -8.32
C TYR A 53 12.38 11.11 -7.10
N LEU A 54 12.74 12.00 -6.18
CA LEU A 54 13.41 11.63 -4.92
C LEU A 54 12.51 10.73 -4.08
N PHE A 55 11.24 11.11 -3.90
CA PHE A 55 10.28 10.30 -3.18
C PHE A 55 10.03 8.93 -3.82
N ALA A 56 9.92 8.88 -5.15
CA ALA A 56 9.74 7.63 -5.88
C ALA A 56 10.95 6.69 -5.72
N MET A 57 12.17 7.22 -5.79
CA MET A 57 13.39 6.44 -5.59
C MET A 57 13.54 5.96 -4.15
N ALA A 58 13.40 6.87 -3.18
CA ALA A 58 13.48 6.52 -1.76
C ALA A 58 12.39 5.53 -1.35
N GLY A 59 11.14 5.78 -1.77
CA GLY A 59 10.01 4.88 -1.55
C GLY A 59 10.23 3.53 -2.21
N GLY A 60 10.76 3.50 -3.44
CA GLY A 60 11.13 2.27 -4.14
C GLY A 60 12.14 1.44 -3.38
N CYS A 61 13.24 2.03 -2.92
CA CYS A 61 14.26 1.33 -2.14
C CYS A 61 13.70 0.76 -0.83
N VAL A 62 12.92 1.55 -0.08
CA VAL A 62 12.32 1.11 1.18
C VAL A 62 11.27 0.02 0.96
N CYS A 63 10.43 0.16 -0.05
CA CYS A 63 9.45 -0.86 -0.42
C CYS A 63 10.15 -2.17 -0.81
N CYS A 64 11.16 -2.13 -1.68
CA CYS A 64 11.91 -3.33 -2.06
C CYS A 64 12.55 -4.00 -0.84
N TYR A 65 13.25 -3.25 0.01
CA TYR A 65 13.90 -3.80 1.20
C TYR A 65 12.89 -4.42 2.19
N SER A 66 11.81 -3.71 2.50
CA SER A 66 10.78 -4.21 3.41
C SER A 66 10.06 -5.43 2.86
N LEU A 67 9.75 -5.46 1.56
CA LEU A 67 9.06 -6.58 0.92
C LEU A 67 9.97 -7.81 0.85
N SER A 68 11.26 -7.64 0.54
CA SER A 68 12.25 -8.72 0.63
C SER A 68 12.29 -9.34 2.03
N ASN A 69 12.39 -8.53 3.09
CA ASN A 69 12.40 -9.03 4.47
C ASN A 69 11.12 -9.77 4.85
N VAL A 70 9.96 -9.28 4.42
CA VAL A 70 8.67 -9.93 4.69
C VAL A 70 8.59 -11.26 3.97
N VAL A 71 8.97 -11.31 2.69
CA VAL A 71 8.99 -12.55 1.91
C VAL A 71 9.96 -13.55 2.50
N ASP A 72 11.17 -13.12 2.87
CA ASP A 72 12.15 -13.97 3.53
C ASP A 72 11.63 -14.51 4.86
N TYR A 73 11.00 -13.67 5.68
CA TYR A 73 10.39 -14.11 6.93
C TYR A 73 9.30 -15.16 6.70
N PHE A 74 8.42 -14.96 5.73
CA PHE A 74 7.41 -15.95 5.37
C PHE A 74 8.03 -17.24 4.84
N TRP A 75 9.08 -17.14 4.03
CA TRP A 75 9.78 -18.29 3.45
C TRP A 75 10.50 -19.11 4.52
N LYS A 76 11.25 -18.45 5.42
CA LYS A 76 11.89 -19.09 6.58
C LYS A 76 10.85 -19.76 7.47
N ARG A 77 9.72 -19.10 7.73
CA ARG A 77 8.64 -19.66 8.54
C ARG A 77 8.01 -20.90 7.92
N ALA A 78 7.83 -20.92 6.59
CA ALA A 78 7.27 -22.06 5.88
C ALA A 78 8.23 -23.26 5.81
N ASN A 79 9.53 -23.01 5.70
CA ASN A 79 10.56 -24.05 5.56
C ASN A 79 11.31 -24.37 6.86
N LYS A 80 10.74 -23.98 8.00
CA LYS A 80 11.34 -24.20 9.33
C LYS A 80 11.75 -25.67 9.52
N GLY A 81 13.01 -25.89 9.89
CA GLY A 81 13.62 -27.20 10.10
C GLY A 81 14.24 -27.82 8.84
N ARG A 82 14.17 -27.15 7.68
CA ARG A 82 14.84 -27.54 6.42
C ARG A 82 15.92 -26.55 5.99
N LEU A 83 16.08 -25.44 6.70
CA LEU A 83 17.11 -24.44 6.43
C LEU A 83 18.41 -24.80 7.13
N TYR A 84 19.54 -24.45 6.51
CA TYR A 84 20.85 -24.50 7.15
C TYR A 84 20.89 -23.69 8.45
N ASP A 85 20.20 -22.55 8.50
CA ASP A 85 20.06 -21.73 9.72
C ASP A 85 19.41 -22.47 10.90
N ASP A 86 18.62 -23.53 10.64
CA ASP A 86 17.94 -24.32 11.67
C ASP A 86 18.72 -25.58 12.07
N LEU A 87 19.90 -25.82 11.47
CA LEU A 87 20.74 -26.97 11.81
C LEU A 87 21.31 -26.79 13.22
N PRO A 88 21.23 -27.81 14.10
CA PRO A 88 21.87 -27.74 15.41
C PRO A 88 23.39 -27.59 15.21
N LEU A 89 23.97 -26.59 15.87
CA LEU A 89 25.39 -26.20 15.76
C LEU A 89 26.37 -27.37 16.01
N ASP A 90 25.94 -28.36 16.78
CA ASP A 90 26.75 -29.54 17.12
C ASP A 90 27.05 -30.45 15.91
N ILE A 91 26.24 -30.39 14.84
CA ILE A 91 26.47 -31.19 13.60
C ILE A 91 27.33 -30.39 12.61
N ALA A 92 27.14 -29.07 12.53
CA ALA A 92 27.90 -28.22 11.61
C ALA A 92 29.40 -28.15 11.95
N ALA A 93 29.75 -28.18 13.24
CA ALA A 93 31.15 -28.21 13.67
C ALA A 93 31.84 -29.54 13.37
N ALA A 94 31.09 -30.66 13.33
CA ALA A 94 31.65 -31.97 13.02
C ALA A 94 32.00 -32.14 11.53
N ASP A 95 31.31 -31.43 10.63
CA ASP A 95 31.56 -31.46 9.19
C ASP A 95 32.64 -30.46 8.73
N GLU A 96 32.97 -29.43 9.53
CA GLU A 96 34.07 -28.48 9.23
C GLU A 96 35.45 -29.00 9.70
N ASP A 97 35.47 -29.98 10.59
CA ASP A 97 36.69 -30.59 11.16
C ASP A 97 37.17 -31.84 10.36
N GLU A 98 36.53 -32.20 9.24
CA GLU A 98 36.90 -33.30 8.30
C GLU A 98 37.44 -32.77 6.96
#